data_AF-N8RAG2-F1
#
_entry.id   AF-N8RAG2-F1
#
_cell.length_a   1.000
_cell.length_b   1.000
_cell.length_c   1.000
_cell.angle_alpha   90.00
_cell.angle_beta   90.00
_cell.angle_gamma   90.00
#
_symmetry.space_group_name_H-M   'P 1'
#
loop_
_entity.id
_entity.type
_entity.pdbx_description
1 polymer ?
#
loop_
_entity_poly.entity_id
_entity_poly.type
_entity_poly.pdbx_seq_one_letter_code
_entity_poly.pdbx_strand_id
1 'polypeptide(L)'
;MKTRCPACGATTSLDALLGHSDASQAFVASLNLTGELANPLVKYLSMFRSDSRDLTFERVAKLLNEIAPDIVAKKIKRGHHTYPAPIGAWIWAINTILERRDQGKLQLPFKNHGYLYEVITSYKPEYEQGTAKHRFALAQESNYVRLGSQLKTDAELAADQTEHERQKHERPAISFAELIKQASEERKAIEASSLKGIPKEQLFAHVNQNRRDGETHKQCFDRLKAAELEQASQEQTN
;
A
#
# COMPACT_ATOMS: atom_id res chain seq x y z
N MET A 1 13.70 3.48 22.91
CA MET A 1 14.52 2.39 22.32
C MET A 1 15.37 2.97 21.18
N LYS A 2 16.59 2.46 20.95
CA LYS A 2 17.44 2.84 19.81
C LYS A 2 17.50 1.67 18.83
N THR A 3 17.28 1.94 17.56
CA THR A 3 17.36 0.96 16.47
C THR A 3 18.60 1.24 15.62
N ARG A 4 19.13 0.21 14.97
CA ARG A 4 20.27 0.31 14.05
C ARG A 4 19.77 0.07 12.63
N CYS A 5 20.06 0.99 11.70
CA CYS A 5 19.77 0.77 10.30
C CYS A 5 20.65 -0.37 9.75
N PRO A 6 20.09 -1.45 9.19
CA PRO A 6 20.90 -2.55 8.64
C PRO A 6 21.63 -2.16 7.35
N ALA A 7 21.18 -1.10 6.65
CA ALA A 7 21.78 -0.66 5.40
C ALA A 7 22.96 0.32 5.58
N CYS A 8 23.01 1.06 6.70
CA CYS A 8 24.02 2.11 6.92
C CYS A 8 24.55 2.21 8.36
N GLY A 9 24.10 1.36 9.28
CA GLY A 9 24.57 1.32 10.67
C GLY A 9 24.09 2.45 11.58
N ALA A 10 23.25 3.37 11.08
CA ALA A 10 22.74 4.52 11.85
C ALA A 10 22.00 4.06 13.10
N THR A 11 22.43 4.54 14.27
CA THR A 11 21.64 4.44 15.50
C THR A 11 20.67 5.60 15.57
N THR A 12 19.39 5.31 15.52
CA THR A 12 18.34 6.32 15.66
C THR A 12 17.40 5.92 16.79
N SER A 13 16.76 6.88 17.45
CA SER A 13 15.69 6.54 18.39
C SER A 13 14.50 5.99 17.60
N LEU A 14 13.77 5.06 18.20
CA LEU A 14 12.52 4.55 17.60
C LEU A 14 11.55 5.70 17.30
N ASP A 15 11.54 6.72 18.16
CA ASP A 15 10.72 7.92 18.01
C ASP A 15 11.11 8.75 16.78
N ALA A 16 12.40 8.85 16.45
CA ALA A 16 12.87 9.51 15.23
C ALA A 16 12.65 8.67 13.95
N LEU A 17 12.44 7.36 14.06
CA LEU A 17 11.97 6.55 12.93
C LEU A 17 10.48 6.74 12.68
N LEU A 18 9.69 6.81 13.76
CA LEU A 18 8.24 7.03 13.70
C LEU A 18 7.92 8.47 13.27
N GLY A 19 8.75 9.43 13.67
CA GLY A 19 8.75 10.80 13.17
C GLY A 19 9.34 10.86 11.76
N HIS A 20 8.57 10.45 10.76
CA HIS A 20 8.93 10.71 9.35
C HIS A 20 9.00 12.22 9.14
N SER A 21 10.22 12.78 9.11
CA SER A 21 10.37 14.21 8.88
C SER A 21 9.96 14.60 7.46
N ASP A 22 9.38 15.79 7.30
CA ASP A 22 9.03 16.34 5.98
C ASP A 22 10.26 16.40 5.07
N ALA A 23 11.46 16.59 5.63
CA ALA A 23 12.71 16.53 4.88
C ALA A 23 13.00 15.12 4.33
N SER A 24 12.70 14.06 5.08
CA SER A 24 12.85 12.67 4.61
C SER A 24 11.81 12.35 3.55
N GLN A 25 10.56 12.80 3.72
CA GLN A 25 9.52 12.63 2.71
C GLN A 25 9.80 13.43 1.44
N ALA A 26 10.27 14.67 1.55
CA ALA A 26 10.66 15.52 0.42
C ALA A 26 11.87 14.97 -0.33
N PHE A 27 12.83 14.37 0.38
CA PHE A 27 13.97 13.70 -0.24
C PHE A 27 13.57 12.41 -0.96
N VAL A 28 12.70 11.59 -0.37
CA VAL A 28 12.15 10.40 -1.05
C VAL A 28 11.27 10.80 -2.24
N ALA A 29 10.44 11.84 -2.11
CA ALA A 29 9.62 12.36 -3.19
C ALA A 29 10.46 12.94 -4.34
N SER A 30 11.56 13.63 -4.05
CA SER A 30 12.48 14.13 -5.10
C SER A 30 13.23 12.99 -5.79
N LEU A 31 13.55 11.92 -5.07
CA LEU A 31 14.11 10.70 -5.67
C LEU A 31 13.08 9.93 -6.50
N ASN A 32 11.80 9.93 -6.15
CA ASN A 32 10.76 9.31 -6.99
C ASN A 32 10.67 9.97 -8.38
N LEU A 33 11.10 11.23 -8.54
CA LEU A 33 11.25 11.88 -9.85
C LEU A 33 12.38 11.27 -10.70
N THR A 34 13.36 10.60 -10.07
CA THR A 34 14.45 9.86 -10.75
C THR A 34 14.05 8.42 -11.11
N GLY A 35 12.80 8.02 -10.85
CA GLY A 35 12.23 6.73 -11.26
C GLY A 35 12.98 5.53 -10.65
N GLU A 36 13.36 4.58 -11.50
CA GLU A 36 13.98 3.31 -11.09
C GLU A 36 15.36 3.47 -10.41
N LEU A 37 15.99 4.64 -10.53
CA LEU A 37 17.31 4.92 -9.95
C LEU A 37 17.24 5.30 -8.46
N ALA A 38 16.08 5.69 -7.95
CA ALA A 38 15.89 6.21 -6.59
C ALA A 38 16.49 5.30 -5.50
N ASN A 39 16.07 4.03 -5.48
CA ASN A 39 16.46 3.07 -4.46
C ASN A 39 17.95 2.69 -4.51
N PRO A 40 18.51 2.31 -5.68
CA PRO A 40 19.94 2.11 -5.82
C PRO A 40 20.75 3.33 -5.36
N LEU A 41 20.31 4.54 -5.70
CA LEU A 41 21.04 5.77 -5.39
C LEU A 41 21.13 6.04 -3.88
N VAL A 42 20.04 5.80 -3.14
CA VAL A 42 20.06 5.93 -1.66
C VAL A 42 21.03 4.93 -1.03
N LYS A 43 21.00 3.66 -1.48
CA LYS A 43 21.92 2.63 -1.01
C LYS A 43 23.37 2.94 -1.38
N TYR A 44 23.58 3.62 -2.51
CA TYR A 44 24.90 4.06 -2.94
C TYR A 44 25.44 5.20 -2.07
N LEU A 45 24.62 6.21 -1.79
CA LEU A 45 25.01 7.36 -0.95
C LEU A 45 25.39 6.95 0.47
N SER A 46 24.80 5.88 1.01
CA SER A 46 25.17 5.40 2.34
C SER A 46 26.63 4.94 2.46
N MET A 47 27.29 4.58 1.35
CA MET A 47 28.70 4.16 1.31
C MET A 47 29.70 5.31 1.50
N PHE A 48 29.25 6.57 1.43
CA PHE A 48 30.08 7.76 1.70
C PHE A 48 30.12 8.14 3.19
N ARG A 49 29.37 7.43 4.03
CA ARG A 49 29.28 7.71 5.45
C ARG A 49 30.46 7.08 6.20
N SER A 50 31.14 7.89 7.01
CA SER A 50 32.18 7.41 7.94
C SER A 50 31.58 6.74 9.18
N ASP A 51 32.32 5.83 9.80
CA ASP A 51 31.90 5.14 11.02
C ASP A 51 31.60 6.07 12.21
N SER A 52 32.24 7.24 12.26
CA SER A 52 32.16 8.18 13.38
C SER A 52 31.20 9.35 13.18
N ARG A 53 30.77 9.63 11.94
CA ARG A 53 29.94 10.81 11.61
C ARG A 53 28.84 10.50 10.62
N ASP A 54 27.68 11.10 10.85
CA ASP A 54 26.55 11.04 9.94
C ASP A 54 26.81 11.84 8.66
N LEU A 55 26.20 11.39 7.56
CA LEU A 55 26.27 12.08 6.29
C LEU A 55 25.28 13.25 6.30
N THR A 56 25.79 14.48 6.29
CA THR A 56 24.94 15.68 6.28
C THR A 56 24.22 15.84 4.95
N PHE A 57 23.01 16.42 4.97
CA PHE A 57 22.26 16.72 3.74
C PHE A 57 23.03 17.63 2.77
N GLU A 58 23.83 18.55 3.30
CA GLU A 58 24.71 19.38 2.48
C GLU A 58 25.74 18.53 1.70
N ARG A 59 26.34 17.53 2.35
CA ARG A 59 27.27 16.62 1.68
C ARG A 59 26.56 15.72 0.67
N VAL A 60 25.36 15.24 1.00
CA VAL A 60 24.52 14.46 0.05
C VAL A 60 24.22 15.29 -1.20
N ALA A 61 23.78 16.54 -1.03
CA ALA A 61 23.47 17.42 -2.15
C ALA A 61 24.69 17.66 -3.06
N LYS A 62 25.89 17.87 -2.46
CA LYS A 62 27.14 17.98 -3.22
C LYS A 62 27.42 16.73 -4.06
N LEU A 63 27.35 15.54 -3.45
CA LEU A 63 27.58 14.26 -4.14
C LEU A 63 26.57 14.02 -5.28
N LEU A 64 25.30 14.35 -5.07
CA LEU A 64 24.28 14.21 -6.11
C LEU A 64 24.49 15.18 -7.28
N ASN A 65 24.83 16.44 -7.00
CA ASN A 65 25.10 17.44 -8.03
C ASN A 65 26.35 17.12 -8.86
N GLU A 66 27.31 16.38 -8.32
CA GLU A 66 28.49 15.90 -9.06
C GLU A 66 28.11 14.92 -10.19
N ILE A 67 27.14 14.04 -9.96
CA ILE A 67 26.75 12.97 -10.92
C ILE A 67 25.50 13.30 -11.75
N ALA A 68 24.65 14.22 -11.27
CA ALA A 68 23.43 14.65 -11.95
C ALA A 68 23.61 15.02 -13.44
N PRO A 69 24.61 15.84 -13.84
CA PRO A 69 24.77 16.19 -15.26
C PRO A 69 25.07 14.98 -16.14
N ASP A 70 25.85 14.01 -15.65
CA ASP A 70 26.21 12.81 -16.40
C ASP A 70 25.02 11.83 -16.53
N ILE A 71 24.19 11.74 -15.49
CA ILE A 71 22.94 10.96 -15.52
C ILE A 71 21.97 11.53 -16.55
N VAL A 72 21.77 12.85 -16.55
CA VAL A 72 20.89 13.55 -17.50
C VAL A 72 21.43 13.44 -18.93
N ALA A 73 22.75 13.58 -19.11
CA ALA A 73 23.41 13.42 -20.40
C ALA A 73 23.41 11.97 -20.93
N LYS A 74 23.10 10.98 -20.07
CA LYS A 74 23.14 9.53 -20.35
C LYS A 74 24.52 9.06 -20.84
N LYS A 75 25.58 9.77 -20.47
CA LYS A 75 26.96 9.52 -20.89
C LYS A 75 27.90 9.95 -19.77
N ILE A 76 28.98 9.20 -19.56
CA ILE A 76 30.05 9.57 -18.64
C ILE A 76 31.34 9.85 -19.42
N LYS A 77 32.18 10.73 -18.89
CA LYS A 77 33.53 10.97 -19.41
C LYS A 77 34.56 10.45 -18.41
N ARG A 78 35.45 9.56 -18.86
CA ARG A 78 36.57 9.09 -18.03
C ARG A 78 37.86 9.13 -18.85
N GLY A 79 38.78 9.99 -18.43
CA GLY A 79 39.95 10.36 -19.22
C GLY A 79 39.54 11.04 -20.53
N HIS A 80 40.06 10.55 -21.65
CA HIS A 80 39.76 11.08 -22.98
C HIS A 80 38.60 10.38 -23.70
N HIS A 81 37.96 9.39 -23.06
CA HIS A 81 36.90 8.58 -23.66
C HIS A 81 35.53 8.89 -23.06
N THR A 82 34.51 8.88 -23.90
CA THR A 82 33.10 9.00 -23.50
C THR A 82 32.43 7.64 -23.60
N TYR A 83 31.76 7.22 -22.54
CA TYR A 83 31.07 5.94 -22.46
C TYR A 83 29.55 6.16 -22.38
N PRO A 84 28.74 5.32 -23.05
CA PRO A 84 27.30 5.36 -22.89
C PRO A 84 26.92 4.94 -21.46
N ALA A 85 26.12 5.76 -20.80
CA ALA A 85 25.65 5.52 -19.44
C ALA A 85 24.13 5.76 -19.33
N PRO A 86 23.32 4.92 -20.01
CA PRO A 86 21.87 4.94 -19.83
C PRO A 86 21.51 4.61 -18.36
N ILE A 87 20.26 4.88 -17.95
CA ILE A 87 19.80 4.65 -16.57
C ILE A 87 20.08 3.19 -16.12
N GLY A 88 19.90 2.21 -17.02
CA GLY A 88 20.24 0.81 -16.74
C GLY A 88 21.70 0.56 -16.35
N ALA A 89 22.64 1.33 -16.92
CA ALA A 89 24.07 1.22 -16.58
C ALA A 89 24.37 1.70 -15.16
N TRP A 90 23.70 2.77 -14.72
CA TRP A 90 23.83 3.28 -13.36
C TRP A 90 23.28 2.29 -12.33
N ILE A 91 22.10 1.73 -12.61
CA ILE A 91 21.48 0.72 -11.75
C ILE A 91 22.37 -0.52 -11.64
N TRP A 92 22.86 -1.04 -12.78
CA TRP A 92 23.75 -2.19 -12.82
C TRP A 92 25.06 -1.94 -12.06
N ALA A 93 25.69 -0.78 -12.29
CA ALA A 93 26.95 -0.45 -11.64
C ALA A 93 26.79 -0.30 -10.12
N ILE A 94 25.73 0.37 -9.66
CA ILE A 94 25.44 0.51 -8.23
C ILE A 94 25.20 -0.87 -7.60
N ASN A 95 24.39 -1.73 -8.22
CA ASN A 95 24.13 -3.08 -7.70
C ASN A 95 25.41 -3.92 -7.62
N THR A 96 26.26 -3.85 -8.64
CA THR A 96 27.58 -4.52 -8.64
C THR A 96 28.46 -4.05 -7.47
N ILE A 97 28.43 -2.75 -7.16
CA ILE A 97 29.16 -2.19 -6.01
C ILE A 97 28.56 -2.69 -4.70
N LEU A 98 27.22 -2.73 -4.58
CA LEU A 98 26.54 -3.24 -3.39
C LEU A 98 26.88 -4.71 -3.13
N GLU A 99 26.88 -5.56 -4.17
CA GLU A 99 27.29 -6.96 -4.04
C GLU A 99 28.75 -7.09 -3.55
N ARG A 100 29.67 -6.26 -4.06
CA ARG A 100 31.07 -6.25 -3.62
C ARG A 100 31.23 -5.75 -2.19
N ARG A 101 30.38 -4.81 -1.76
CA ARG A 101 30.31 -4.34 -0.37
C ARG A 101 29.91 -5.49 0.55
N ASP A 102 28.87 -6.23 0.18
CA ASP A 102 28.34 -7.33 0.99
C ASP A 102 29.33 -8.49 1.11
N GLN A 103 30.24 -8.62 0.14
CA GLN A 103 31.39 -9.53 0.21
C GLN A 103 32.56 -9.01 1.05
N GLY A 104 32.48 -7.79 1.62
CA GLY A 104 33.53 -7.17 2.41
C GLY A 104 34.77 -6.75 1.61
N LYS A 105 34.68 -6.68 0.27
CA LYS A 105 35.82 -6.40 -0.61
C LYS A 105 36.05 -4.92 -0.89
N LEU A 106 35.22 -4.03 -0.33
CA LEU A 106 35.28 -2.59 -0.56
C LEU A 106 35.81 -1.85 0.66
N GLN A 107 36.71 -0.92 0.40
CA GLN A 107 37.23 0.04 1.39
C GLN A 107 36.20 1.17 1.53
N LEU A 108 35.46 1.17 2.64
CA LEU A 108 34.55 2.25 3.04
C LEU A 108 35.21 3.14 4.09
N PRO A 109 34.85 4.44 4.18
CA PRO A 109 33.90 5.15 3.32
C PRO A 109 34.49 5.53 1.96
N PHE A 110 33.64 5.64 0.95
CA PHE A 110 34.05 6.23 -0.33
C PHE A 110 34.34 7.72 -0.22
N LYS A 111 35.38 8.16 -0.93
CA LYS A 111 35.81 9.57 -0.99
C LYS A 111 35.22 10.32 -2.19
N ASN A 112 35.00 9.61 -3.30
CA ASN A 112 34.54 10.16 -4.58
C ASN A 112 33.76 9.10 -5.41
N HIS A 113 33.23 9.52 -6.55
CA HIS A 113 32.51 8.65 -7.51
C HIS A 113 33.43 7.92 -8.50
N GLY A 114 34.75 7.97 -8.31
CA GLY A 114 35.72 7.43 -9.27
C GLY A 114 35.57 5.93 -9.50
N TYR A 115 35.28 5.18 -8.43
CA TYR A 115 35.00 3.74 -8.52
C TYR A 115 33.68 3.45 -9.23
N LEU A 116 32.64 4.25 -9.00
CA LEU A 116 31.38 4.13 -9.73
C LEU A 116 31.60 4.30 -11.24
N TYR A 117 32.37 5.32 -11.63
CA TYR A 117 32.68 5.55 -13.05
C TYR A 117 33.50 4.42 -13.64
N GLU A 118 34.41 3.81 -12.87
CA GLU A 118 35.12 2.61 -13.28
C GLU A 118 34.20 1.44 -13.61
N VAL A 119 33.27 1.15 -12.72
CA VAL A 119 32.32 0.07 -12.93
C VAL A 119 31.46 0.38 -14.15
N ILE A 120 30.96 1.62 -14.30
CA ILE A 120 30.17 2.03 -15.46
C ILE A 120 30.96 1.90 -16.78
N THR A 121 32.27 2.16 -16.80
CA THR A 121 33.06 1.94 -18.05
C THR A 121 33.11 0.47 -18.49
N SER A 122 32.84 -0.47 -17.58
CA SER A 122 32.74 -1.90 -17.87
C SER A 122 31.32 -2.34 -18.24
N TYR A 123 30.36 -1.40 -18.31
CA TYR A 123 28.99 -1.69 -18.68
C TYR A 123 28.91 -2.17 -20.12
N LYS A 124 28.10 -3.20 -20.33
CA LYS A 124 27.69 -3.68 -21.64
C LYS A 124 26.16 -3.78 -21.69
N PRO A 125 25.53 -3.50 -22.84
CA PRO A 125 24.07 -3.47 -22.95
C PRO A 125 23.39 -4.80 -22.61
N GLU A 126 24.10 -5.93 -22.67
CA GLU A 126 23.56 -7.24 -22.27
C GLU A 126 23.24 -7.32 -20.77
N TYR A 127 23.90 -6.52 -19.93
CA TYR A 127 23.65 -6.49 -18.49
C TYR A 127 22.31 -5.84 -18.11
N GLU A 128 21.71 -5.07 -19.03
CA GLU A 128 20.36 -4.49 -18.85
C GLU A 128 19.28 -5.58 -18.74
N GLN A 129 19.51 -6.74 -19.34
CA GLN A 129 18.60 -7.89 -19.23
C GLN A 129 18.66 -8.54 -17.83
N GLY A 130 19.83 -8.48 -17.18
CA GLY A 130 20.01 -8.97 -15.82
C GLY A 130 19.34 -8.07 -14.78
N THR A 131 19.40 -6.75 -14.97
CA THR A 131 18.69 -5.78 -14.10
C THR A 131 17.18 -5.88 -14.27
N ALA A 132 16.67 -6.21 -15.46
CA ALA A 132 15.25 -6.52 -15.66
C ALA A 132 14.77 -7.72 -14.81
N LYS A 133 15.60 -8.76 -14.63
CA LYS A 133 15.27 -9.88 -13.73
C LYS A 133 15.23 -9.46 -12.25
N HIS A 134 16.15 -8.60 -11.83
CA HIS A 134 16.13 -8.00 -10.49
C HIS A 134 14.95 -7.03 -10.30
N ARG A 135 14.49 -6.35 -11.37
CA ARG A 135 13.24 -5.55 -11.38
C ARG A 135 12.01 -6.43 -11.12
N PHE A 136 11.93 -7.60 -11.75
CA PHE A 136 10.86 -8.56 -11.46
C PHE A 136 10.92 -9.04 -10.00
N ALA A 137 12.10 -9.36 -9.46
CA ALA A 137 12.24 -9.80 -8.07
C ALA A 137 11.85 -8.72 -7.04
N LEU A 138 12.32 -7.47 -7.21
CA LEU A 138 11.97 -6.35 -6.31
C LEU A 138 10.49 -5.94 -6.41
N ALA A 139 9.90 -6.02 -7.60
CA ALA A 139 8.45 -5.81 -7.77
C ALA A 139 7.63 -6.92 -7.11
N GLN A 140 8.19 -8.13 -7.02
CA GLN A 140 7.60 -9.23 -6.25
C GLN A 140 7.70 -8.99 -4.74
N GLU A 141 8.84 -8.51 -4.25
CA GLU A 141 9.05 -8.20 -2.82
C GLU A 141 8.17 -7.03 -2.32
N SER A 142 8.02 -5.96 -3.11
CA SER A 142 7.15 -4.83 -2.74
C SER A 142 5.67 -5.21 -2.73
N ASN A 143 5.25 -6.12 -3.61
CA ASN A 143 3.93 -6.72 -3.57
C ASN A 143 3.73 -7.62 -2.34
N TYR A 144 4.75 -8.36 -1.90
CA TYR A 144 4.69 -9.17 -0.67
C TYR A 144 4.45 -8.34 0.60
N VAL A 145 5.06 -7.15 0.71
CA VAL A 145 4.87 -6.26 1.87
C VAL A 145 3.45 -5.68 1.93
N ARG A 146 2.82 -5.41 0.78
CA ARG A 146 1.43 -4.94 0.71
C ARG A 146 0.41 -6.07 0.88
N LEU A 147 0.75 -7.28 0.46
CA LEU A 147 -0.12 -8.46 0.56
C LEU A 147 -0.03 -9.11 1.94
N GLY A 148 1.10 -8.99 2.65
CA GLY A 148 1.33 -9.60 3.98
C GLY A 148 0.39 -9.16 5.10
N SER A 149 -0.36 -8.06 4.93
CA SER A 149 -1.43 -7.66 5.85
C SER A 149 -2.77 -8.38 5.61
N GLN A 150 -2.89 -9.16 4.52
CA GLN A 150 -4.12 -9.87 4.12
C GLN A 150 -3.88 -11.29 3.58
N LEU A 151 -2.65 -11.83 3.64
CA LEU A 151 -2.37 -13.20 3.20
C LEU A 151 -2.99 -14.19 4.18
N LYS A 152 -4.19 -14.67 3.84
CA LYS A 152 -4.78 -15.86 4.43
C LYS A 152 -3.79 -17.01 4.25
N THR A 153 -3.52 -17.74 5.32
CA THR A 153 -2.69 -18.94 5.29
C THR A 153 -3.28 -19.98 4.34
N ASP A 154 -2.47 -20.90 3.82
CA ASP A 154 -2.97 -21.99 2.96
C ASP A 154 -4.10 -22.80 3.64
N ALA A 155 -4.04 -22.91 4.96
CA ALA A 155 -5.09 -23.53 5.78
C ALA A 155 -6.40 -22.72 5.80
N GLU A 156 -6.33 -21.39 5.91
CA GLU A 156 -7.49 -20.51 5.86
C GLU A 156 -8.11 -20.48 4.45
N LEU A 157 -7.29 -20.50 3.40
CA LEU A 157 -7.76 -20.58 2.01
C LEU A 157 -8.48 -21.91 1.72
N ALA A 158 -7.93 -23.02 2.20
CA ALA A 158 -8.58 -24.32 2.09
C ALA A 158 -9.89 -24.39 2.90
N ALA A 159 -9.92 -23.76 4.08
CA ALA A 159 -11.12 -23.66 4.91
C ALA A 159 -12.22 -22.85 4.21
N ASP A 160 -11.89 -21.68 3.66
CA ASP A 160 -12.82 -20.83 2.91
C ASP A 160 -13.37 -21.54 1.67
N GLN A 161 -12.52 -22.24 0.91
CA GLN A 161 -12.95 -23.00 -0.27
C GLN A 161 -13.91 -24.12 0.12
N THR A 162 -13.58 -24.86 1.19
CA THR A 162 -14.45 -25.92 1.72
C THR A 162 -15.78 -25.35 2.23
N GLU A 163 -15.76 -24.17 2.86
CA GLU A 163 -16.96 -23.50 3.33
C GLU A 163 -17.84 -23.02 2.17
N HIS A 164 -17.25 -22.40 1.15
CA HIS A 164 -17.97 -21.99 -0.05
C HIS A 164 -18.54 -23.19 -0.83
N GLU A 165 -17.83 -24.30 -0.91
CA GLU A 165 -18.34 -25.54 -1.51
C GLU A 165 -19.49 -26.13 -0.69
N ARG A 166 -19.44 -26.05 0.65
CA ARG A 166 -20.57 -26.42 1.51
C ARG A 166 -21.78 -25.53 1.26
N GLN A 167 -21.59 -24.20 1.23
CA GLN A 167 -22.67 -23.23 0.99
C GLN A 167 -23.33 -23.39 -0.38
N LYS A 168 -22.58 -23.82 -1.41
CA LYS A 168 -23.14 -24.13 -2.74
C LYS A 168 -24.11 -25.31 -2.75
N HIS A 169 -23.92 -26.28 -1.87
CA HIS A 169 -24.72 -27.51 -1.82
C HIS A 169 -25.75 -27.51 -0.69
N GLU A 170 -25.69 -26.53 0.20
CA GLU A 170 -26.67 -26.34 1.26
C GLU A 170 -27.98 -25.83 0.65
N ARG A 171 -29.05 -26.62 0.80
CA ARG A 171 -30.39 -26.17 0.39
C ARG A 171 -30.82 -25.05 1.33
N PRO A 172 -31.35 -23.94 0.81
CA PRO A 172 -31.86 -22.87 1.67
C PRO A 172 -32.90 -23.45 2.64
N ALA A 173 -32.78 -23.08 3.92
CA ALA A 173 -33.61 -23.62 4.99
C ALA A 173 -35.11 -23.38 4.79
N ILE A 174 -35.47 -22.39 3.96
CA ILE A 174 -36.85 -22.03 3.65
C ILE A 174 -37.06 -22.20 2.15
N SER A 175 -38.13 -22.90 1.77
CA SER A 175 -38.49 -23.02 0.36
C SER A 175 -38.96 -21.67 -0.21
N PHE A 176 -38.76 -21.45 -1.52
CA PHE A 176 -39.22 -20.22 -2.17
C PHE A 176 -40.73 -19.99 -2.00
N ALA A 177 -41.53 -21.05 -1.97
CA ALA A 177 -42.97 -20.98 -1.72
C ALA A 177 -43.30 -20.50 -0.30
N GLU A 178 -42.53 -20.95 0.69
CA GLU A 178 -42.69 -20.56 2.08
C GLU A 178 -42.24 -19.12 2.33
N LEU A 179 -41.21 -18.66 1.64
CA LEU A 179 -40.77 -17.27 1.65
C LEU A 179 -41.82 -16.32 1.03
N ILE A 180 -42.45 -16.71 -0.08
CA ILE A 180 -43.58 -15.96 -0.67
C ILE A 180 -44.77 -15.92 0.30
N LYS A 181 -45.09 -17.05 0.93
CA LYS A 181 -46.18 -17.14 1.89
C LYS A 181 -45.94 -16.21 3.08
N GLN A 182 -44.75 -16.27 3.67
CA GLN A 182 -44.36 -15.39 4.78
C GLN A 182 -44.41 -13.91 4.40
N ALA A 183 -43.88 -13.53 3.23
CA ALA A 183 -43.96 -12.15 2.75
C ALA A 183 -45.41 -11.66 2.54
N SER A 184 -46.31 -12.55 2.07
CA SER A 184 -47.72 -12.24 1.90
C SER A 184 -48.47 -12.07 3.23
N GLU A 185 -48.09 -12.86 4.25
CA GLU A 185 -48.66 -12.80 5.60
C GLU A 185 -48.18 -11.54 6.33
N GLU A 186 -46.89 -11.21 6.21
CA GLU A 186 -46.32 -9.95 6.73
C GLU A 186 -47.00 -8.73 6.09
N ARG A 187 -47.20 -8.75 4.78
CA ARG A 187 -47.92 -7.68 4.07
C ARG A 187 -49.36 -7.52 4.57
N LYS A 188 -50.10 -8.62 4.74
CA LYS A 188 -51.46 -8.59 5.28
C LYS A 188 -51.51 -8.09 6.73
N ALA A 189 -50.54 -8.46 7.57
CA ALA A 189 -50.46 -7.99 8.96
C ALA A 189 -50.20 -6.48 9.04
N ILE A 190 -49.37 -5.96 8.12
CA ILE A 190 -49.09 -4.53 7.99
C ILE A 190 -50.33 -3.78 7.47
N GLU A 191 -50.99 -4.27 6.41
CA GLU A 191 -52.21 -3.67 5.83
C GLU A 191 -53.42 -3.73 6.80
N ALA A 192 -53.48 -4.69 7.71
CA ALA A 192 -54.49 -4.78 8.76
C ALA A 192 -54.27 -3.75 9.90
N SER A 193 -53.07 -3.20 10.01
CA SER A 193 -52.70 -2.20 11.02
C SER A 193 -52.84 -0.77 10.48
N SER A 194 -52.87 0.23 11.36
CA SER A 194 -52.98 1.64 10.98
C SER A 194 -51.90 2.50 11.63
N LEU A 195 -51.28 3.37 10.83
CA LEU A 195 -50.42 4.49 11.23
C LEU A 195 -51.21 5.80 11.04
N LYS A 196 -50.96 6.84 11.84
CA LYS A 196 -51.71 8.09 11.77
C LYS A 196 -51.43 8.83 10.44
N GLY A 197 -52.50 9.27 9.77
CA GLY A 197 -52.39 10.12 8.57
C GLY A 197 -52.06 9.40 7.26
N ILE A 198 -51.96 8.06 7.24
CA ILE A 198 -51.67 7.28 6.04
C ILE A 198 -52.85 6.36 5.69
N PRO A 199 -53.43 6.47 4.48
CA PRO A 199 -54.45 5.54 4.00
C PRO A 199 -53.94 4.09 4.00
N LYS A 200 -54.79 3.12 4.39
CA LYS A 200 -54.42 1.70 4.48
C LYS A 200 -53.76 1.15 3.21
N GLU A 201 -54.23 1.60 2.05
CA GLU A 201 -53.72 1.20 0.73
C GLU A 201 -52.29 1.69 0.45
N GLN A 202 -51.83 2.76 1.12
CA GLN A 202 -50.51 3.38 0.92
C GLN A 202 -49.51 3.01 2.02
N LEU A 203 -49.96 2.32 3.06
CA LEU A 203 -49.17 2.04 4.26
C LEU A 203 -47.97 1.14 3.96
N PHE A 204 -48.14 0.09 3.15
CA PHE A 204 -47.03 -0.79 2.76
C PHE A 204 -45.98 -0.05 1.91
N ALA A 205 -46.41 0.83 1.00
CA ALA A 205 -45.51 1.64 0.18
C ALA A 205 -44.68 2.61 1.04
N HIS A 206 -45.32 3.23 2.05
CA HIS A 206 -44.66 4.12 3.00
C HIS A 206 -43.63 3.39 3.88
N VAL A 207 -43.95 2.18 4.35
CA VAL A 207 -43.01 1.34 5.11
C VAL A 207 -41.79 0.96 4.26
N ASN A 208 -42.01 0.59 3.00
CA ASN A 208 -40.92 0.24 2.08
C ASN A 208 -40.00 1.45 1.80
N GLN A 209 -40.56 2.65 1.68
CA GLN A 209 -39.80 3.88 1.46
C GLN A 209 -38.90 4.26 2.64
N ASN A 210 -39.25 3.84 3.87
CA ASN A 210 -38.54 4.19 5.10
C ASN A 210 -37.69 3.03 5.67
N ARG A 211 -37.57 1.92 4.93
CA ARG A 211 -36.84 0.71 5.33
C ARG A 211 -35.33 0.93 5.23
N ARG A 212 -34.59 0.54 6.27
CA ARG A 212 -33.11 0.60 6.29
C ARG A 212 -32.50 -0.68 5.71
N ASP A 213 -31.25 -0.60 5.25
CA ASP A 213 -30.53 -1.77 4.71
C ASP A 213 -30.38 -2.87 5.76
N GLY A 214 -30.92 -4.06 5.46
CA GLY A 214 -30.93 -5.22 6.35
C GLY A 214 -32.15 -5.34 7.29
N GLU A 215 -33.08 -4.37 7.28
CA GLU A 215 -34.29 -4.38 8.11
C GLU A 215 -35.47 -5.08 7.41
N THR A 216 -36.29 -5.84 8.16
CA THR A 216 -37.54 -6.43 7.63
C THR A 216 -38.67 -5.40 7.58
N HIS A 217 -39.68 -5.61 6.73
CA HIS A 217 -40.82 -4.68 6.63
C HIS A 217 -41.57 -4.53 7.95
N LYS A 218 -41.65 -5.61 8.74
CA LYS A 218 -42.28 -5.59 10.07
C LYS A 218 -41.48 -4.77 11.08
N GLN A 219 -40.16 -4.92 11.11
CA GLN A 219 -39.28 -4.13 12.01
C GLN A 219 -39.37 -2.64 11.70
N CYS A 220 -39.41 -2.27 10.42
CA CYS A 220 -39.59 -0.90 9.99
C CYS A 220 -40.96 -0.34 10.44
N PHE A 221 -42.04 -1.12 10.27
CA PHE A 221 -43.39 -0.73 10.72
C PHE A 221 -43.47 -0.53 12.24
N ASP A 222 -42.94 -1.47 13.02
CA ASP A 222 -42.97 -1.40 14.49
C ASP A 222 -42.19 -0.19 15.02
N ARG A 223 -41.07 0.17 14.37
CA ARG A 223 -40.30 1.38 14.66
C ARG A 223 -41.08 2.66 14.38
N LEU A 224 -41.75 2.74 13.23
CA LEU A 224 -42.59 3.90 12.88
C LEU A 224 -43.75 4.05 13.87
N LYS A 225 -44.37 2.93 14.24
CA LYS A 225 -45.48 2.92 15.21
C LYS A 225 -45.04 3.30 16.62
N ALA A 226 -43.85 2.88 17.06
CA ALA A 226 -43.27 3.29 18.33
C ALA A 226 -43.00 4.79 18.37
N ALA A 227 -42.45 5.36 17.28
CA ALA A 227 -42.20 6.79 17.17
C ALA A 227 -43.50 7.64 17.22
N GLU A 228 -44.60 7.16 16.62
CA GLU A 228 -45.91 7.81 16.72
C GLU A 228 -46.45 7.83 18.16
N LEU A 229 -46.27 6.74 18.91
CA LEU A 229 -46.70 6.64 20.30
C LEU A 229 -45.90 7.57 21.22
N GLU A 230 -44.59 7.68 20.99
CA GLU A 230 -43.71 8.61 21.70
C GLU A 230 -44.11 10.06 21.45
N GLN A 231 -44.40 10.44 20.21
CA GLN A 231 -44.89 11.79 19.86
C GLN A 231 -46.25 12.10 20.51
N ALA A 232 -47.18 11.14 20.49
CA ALA A 232 -48.49 11.29 21.13
C ALA A 232 -48.40 11.41 22.66
N SER A 233 -47.42 10.77 23.29
CA SER A 233 -47.20 10.87 24.74
C SER A 233 -46.61 12.23 25.15
N GLN A 234 -45.78 12.84 24.30
CA GLN A 234 -45.17 14.15 24.54
C GLN A 234 -46.17 15.30 24.36
N GLU A 235 -47.13 15.17 23.42
CA GLU A 235 -48.23 16.13 23.22
C GLU A 235 -49.26 16.12 24.36
N GLN A 236 -49.33 15.07 25.18
CA GLN A 236 -50.25 14.98 26.32
C GLN A 236 -49.66 15.51 27.64
N THR A 237 -48.35 15.74 27.69
CA THR A 237 -47.62 16.23 28.88
C THR A 237 -47.29 17.73 28.85
N ASN A 238 -47.69 18.44 27.80
CA ASN A 238 -47.66 19.91 27.68
C ASN A 238 -49.09 20.47 27.66
#